data_AF-A0A969RC00-F1
#
_entry.id   AF-A0A969RC00-F1
#
_cell.length_a   1.000
_cell.length_b   1.000
_cell.length_c   1.000
_cell.angle_alpha   90.00
_cell.angle_beta   90.00
_cell.angle_gamma   90.00
#
_symmetry.space_group_name_H-M   'P 1'
#
loop_
_entity.id
_entity.type
_entity.pdbx_description
1 polymer ?
#
loop_
_entity_poly.entity_id
_entity_poly.type
_entity_poly.pdbx_seq_one_letter_code
_entity_poly.pdbx_strand_id
1 'polypeptide(L)'
;MGKASDYWTFLRLDPSGTYRSLEKLEIKAFFQQQFPDQDDWESLTHEAIQSHLFSLLDGSIELQQAAMFSLRCFISHQIVQTCLSLVNQFGSFYRFGLTDLLPLVLDDDGRVPLSSYASLSQQILKTFKPGSGSFSHWITRLVRQHRELNHLLLEHGLYLISDWAILNDTPIDRLRRILNEFFSLAPAEIEQACHLLESYRAIYLPEHTHSRQCQPPTEDQLQRMSDRFQQQTETRIRPDTFLNYLESLAKQLRQHRITARTGRPPTQPIEDSEAQEYPTENQDESCDPATENQFLVKYRQVFESALDNALQTVVQDRIQKAKNQRSAIAFSKHCSCFTVST
;
A
#
# COMPACT_ATOMS: atom_id res chain seq x y z
N MET A 1 8.00 32.16 2.55
CA MET A 1 8.57 32.11 3.91
C MET A 1 9.93 31.44 3.81
N GLY A 2 10.98 32.00 4.40
CA GLY A 2 12.35 31.52 4.23
C GLY A 2 12.58 30.15 4.84
N LYS A 3 13.57 29.40 4.35
CA LYS A 3 13.93 28.04 4.81
C LYS A 3 14.15 27.95 6.33
N ALA A 4 14.61 29.04 6.94
CA ALA A 4 14.82 29.10 8.38
C ALA A 4 13.51 29.06 9.19
N SER A 5 12.39 29.60 8.67
CA SER A 5 11.16 29.68 9.45
C SER A 5 10.53 28.34 9.79
N ASP A 6 10.89 27.29 9.05
CA ASP A 6 10.46 25.92 9.30
C ASP A 6 10.93 25.40 10.67
N TYR A 7 11.93 26.04 11.29
CA TYR A 7 12.49 25.65 12.57
C TYR A 7 11.78 26.27 13.79
N TRP A 8 10.92 27.26 13.60
CA TRP A 8 10.14 27.86 14.71
C TRP A 8 8.64 27.97 14.44
N THR A 9 8.20 27.58 13.24
CA THR A 9 6.79 27.42 12.92
C THR A 9 6.42 25.94 13.02
N PHE A 10 5.38 25.62 13.77
CA PHE A 10 4.94 24.25 13.98
C PHE A 10 3.65 23.99 13.22
N LEU A 11 3.65 23.01 12.31
CA LEU A 11 2.44 22.63 11.59
C LEU A 11 1.65 21.60 12.40
N ARG A 12 0.38 21.90 12.67
CA ARG A 12 -0.54 21.00 13.38
C ARG A 12 -1.87 20.90 12.65
N LEU A 13 -2.52 19.75 12.77
CA LEU A 13 -3.88 19.56 12.31
C LEU A 13 -4.87 20.49 13.03
N ASP A 14 -5.81 21.03 12.25
CA ASP A 14 -7.01 21.68 12.73
C ASP A 14 -8.19 20.69 12.75
N PRO A 15 -9.27 20.98 13.50
CA PRO A 15 -10.45 20.12 13.58
C PRO A 15 -11.12 19.82 12.24
N SER A 16 -10.85 20.62 11.20
CA SER A 16 -11.32 20.45 9.83
C SER A 16 -10.51 19.42 9.01
N GLY A 17 -9.44 18.85 9.57
CA GLY A 17 -8.54 17.93 8.86
C GLY A 17 -7.50 18.61 7.96
N THR A 18 -7.50 19.94 7.92
CA THR A 18 -6.43 20.76 7.33
C THR A 18 -5.31 20.99 8.35
N TYR A 19 -4.17 21.55 7.94
CA TYR A 19 -3.11 21.96 8.87
C TYR A 19 -3.07 23.48 9.01
N ARG A 20 -2.65 23.94 10.19
CA ARG A 20 -2.34 25.34 10.49
C ARG A 20 -0.91 25.50 10.95
N SER A 21 -0.33 26.65 10.65
CA SER A 21 1.00 27.03 11.14
C SER A 21 0.88 27.77 12.47
N LEU A 22 1.60 27.30 13.48
CA LEU A 22 1.69 27.90 14.80
C LEU A 22 3.11 28.39 15.03
N GLU A 23 3.30 29.71 14.99
CA GLU A 23 4.58 30.31 15.32
C GLU A 23 4.88 30.17 16.81
N LYS A 24 6.06 29.63 17.15
CA LYS A 24 6.53 29.47 18.53
C LYS A 24 7.58 30.53 18.84
N LEU A 25 7.14 31.63 19.47
CA LEU A 25 8.00 32.77 19.77
C LEU A 25 9.21 32.41 20.63
N GLU A 26 9.05 31.49 21.59
CA GLU A 26 10.14 30.98 22.42
C GLU A 26 11.23 30.29 21.59
N ILE A 27 10.81 29.46 20.62
CA ILE A 27 11.73 28.75 19.73
C ILE A 27 12.36 29.71 18.72
N LYS A 28 11.64 30.74 18.27
CA LYS A 28 12.19 31.80 17.42
C LYS A 28 13.26 32.61 18.15
N ALA A 29 13.01 32.99 19.40
CA ALA A 29 13.99 33.68 20.23
C ALA A 29 15.22 32.80 20.49
N PHE A 30 15.03 31.50 20.76
CA PHE A 30 16.11 30.53 20.83
C PHE A 30 16.90 30.45 19.52
N PHE A 31 16.22 30.35 18.38
CA PHE A 31 16.87 30.29 17.07
C PHE A 31 17.70 31.56 16.79
N GLN A 32 17.17 32.74 17.12
CA GLN A 32 17.89 34.02 17.04
C GLN A 32 19.15 34.06 17.93
N GLN A 33 19.10 33.46 19.11
CA GLN A 33 20.28 33.37 19.98
C GLN A 33 21.37 32.45 19.41
N GLN A 34 20.97 31.39 18.71
CA GLN A 34 21.92 30.46 18.07
C GLN A 34 22.45 30.99 16.73
N PHE A 35 21.66 31.80 16.02
CA PHE A 35 21.98 32.39 14.71
C PHE A 35 21.65 33.90 14.72
N PRO A 36 22.53 34.76 15.28
CA PRO A 36 22.26 36.17 15.50
C PRO A 36 22.12 36.99 14.21
N ASP A 37 22.84 36.60 13.17
CA ASP A 37 22.92 37.32 11.90
C ASP A 37 21.69 37.01 11.03
N GLN A 38 20.68 37.89 11.10
CA GLN A 38 19.40 37.71 10.39
C GLN A 38 19.54 37.78 8.87
N ASP A 39 20.51 38.53 8.37
CA ASP A 39 20.79 38.65 6.94
C ASP A 39 21.31 37.32 6.34
N ASP A 40 21.85 36.42 7.17
CA ASP A 40 22.32 35.10 6.77
C ASP A 40 21.23 34.02 6.84
N TRP A 41 20.01 34.33 7.29
CA TRP A 41 18.96 33.32 7.42
C TRP A 41 18.48 32.74 6.09
N GLU A 42 18.62 33.50 5.00
CA GLU A 42 18.31 33.03 3.66
C GLU A 42 19.45 32.21 3.03
N SER A 43 20.69 32.42 3.47
CA SER A 43 21.89 31.72 2.99
C SER A 43 22.17 30.42 3.76
N LEU A 44 21.63 30.28 4.99
CA LEU A 44 21.76 29.08 5.82
C LEU A 44 21.16 27.84 5.14
N THR A 45 21.96 26.78 5.07
CA THR A 45 21.51 25.47 4.59
C THR A 45 20.83 24.69 5.72
N HIS A 46 19.86 23.84 5.37
CA HIS A 46 19.20 22.99 6.38
C HIS A 46 20.21 22.06 7.06
N GLU A 47 21.22 21.60 6.32
CA GLU A 47 22.28 20.74 6.83
C GLU A 47 23.09 21.42 7.94
N ALA A 48 23.42 22.71 7.78
CA ALA A 48 24.15 23.48 8.78
C ALA A 48 23.31 23.69 10.05
N ILE A 49 22.05 24.10 9.88
CA ILE A 49 21.12 24.29 11.00
C ILE A 49 20.91 22.98 11.76
N GLN A 50 20.61 21.88 11.05
CA GLN A 50 20.37 20.57 11.65
C GLN A 50 21.60 20.08 12.41
N SER A 51 22.79 20.16 11.81
CA SER A 51 24.03 19.72 12.47
C SER A 51 24.29 20.47 13.77
N HIS A 52 24.03 21.78 13.79
CA HIS A 52 24.12 22.59 15.02
C HIS A 52 23.06 22.20 16.04
N LEU A 53 21.80 22.07 15.64
CA LEU A 53 20.73 21.67 16.57
C LEU A 53 20.95 20.27 17.16
N PHE A 54 21.53 19.34 16.39
CA PHE A 54 21.88 18.02 16.90
C PHE A 54 23.04 18.05 17.90
N SER A 55 24.03 18.94 17.73
CA SER A 55 25.13 19.08 18.71
C SER A 55 24.65 19.65 20.05
N LEU A 56 23.60 20.48 20.03
CA LEU A 56 22.97 21.03 21.23
C LEU A 56 22.18 19.99 22.05
N LEU A 57 21.91 18.80 21.49
CA LEU A 57 21.18 17.74 22.21
C LEU A 57 22.00 17.11 23.35
N ASP A 58 23.33 17.26 23.32
CA ASP A 58 24.23 16.80 24.39
C ASP A 58 24.45 17.85 25.49
N GLY A 59 23.81 19.03 25.36
CA GLY A 59 23.97 20.17 26.25
C GLY A 59 23.04 20.16 27.48
N SER A 60 22.73 21.35 28.00
CA SER A 60 21.77 21.51 29.10
C SER A 60 20.35 21.06 28.70
N ILE A 61 19.54 20.66 29.68
CA ILE A 61 18.16 20.18 29.45
C ILE A 61 17.32 21.21 28.70
N GLU A 62 17.47 22.51 29.01
CA GLU A 62 16.71 23.59 28.37
C GLU A 62 17.10 23.76 26.89
N LEU A 63 18.40 23.75 26.60
CA LEU A 63 18.92 23.79 25.23
C LEU A 63 18.50 22.56 24.44
N GLN A 64 18.57 21.39 25.06
CA GLN A 64 18.14 20.12 24.47
C GLN A 64 16.65 20.19 24.10
N GLN A 65 15.79 20.63 25.01
CA GLN A 65 14.35 20.74 24.75
C GLN A 65 14.04 21.73 23.63
N ALA A 66 14.65 22.91 23.64
CA ALA A 66 14.45 23.92 22.61
C ALA A 66 14.95 23.43 21.23
N ALA A 67 16.11 22.77 21.17
CA ALA A 67 16.65 22.18 19.95
C ALA A 67 15.77 21.04 19.42
N MET A 68 15.29 20.14 20.30
CA MET A 68 14.35 19.08 19.91
C MET A 68 13.05 19.65 19.34
N PHE A 69 12.51 20.70 19.96
CA PHE A 69 11.30 21.35 19.46
C PHE A 69 11.51 22.03 18.11
N SER A 70 12.64 22.70 17.93
CA SER A 70 13.04 23.29 16.66
C SER A 70 13.13 22.24 15.54
N LEU A 71 13.75 21.09 15.83
CA LEU A 71 13.79 19.97 14.88
C LEU A 71 12.40 19.38 14.60
N ARG A 72 11.50 19.31 15.59
CA ARG A 72 10.11 18.87 15.38
C ARG A 72 9.32 19.83 14.49
N CYS A 73 9.56 21.14 14.59
CA CYS A 73 8.99 22.13 13.68
C CYS A 73 9.40 21.82 12.23
N PHE A 74 10.69 21.57 12.01
CA PHE A 74 11.21 21.20 10.69
C PHE A 74 10.63 19.86 10.20
N ILE A 75 10.53 18.85 11.06
CA ILE A 75 9.92 17.56 10.71
C ILE A 75 8.46 17.76 10.27
N SER A 76 7.67 18.59 10.98
CA SER A 76 6.28 18.85 10.64
C SER A 76 6.12 19.40 9.22
N HIS A 77 7.01 20.31 8.81
CA HIS A 77 7.08 20.82 7.45
C HIS A 77 7.43 19.72 6.44
N GLN A 78 8.44 18.93 6.74
CA GLN A 78 8.88 17.86 5.84
C GLN A 78 7.83 16.74 5.68
N ILE A 79 7.05 16.44 6.72
CA ILE A 79 5.90 15.53 6.65
C ILE A 79 4.86 16.06 5.67
N VAL A 80 4.45 17.33 5.83
CA VAL A 80 3.46 17.96 4.94
C VAL A 80 3.96 17.99 3.50
N GLN A 81 5.22 18.38 3.27
CA GLN A 81 5.82 18.38 1.93
C GLN A 81 5.84 16.98 1.29
N THR A 82 6.12 15.93 2.09
CA THR A 82 6.09 14.55 1.60
C THR A 82 4.68 14.13 1.21
N CYS A 83 3.66 14.48 2.01
CA CYS A 83 2.27 14.18 1.70
C CYS A 83 1.78 14.96 0.47
N LEU A 84 2.14 16.24 0.34
CA LEU A 84 1.88 17.04 -0.85
C LEU A 84 2.49 16.41 -2.10
N SER A 85 3.74 15.94 -2.01
CA SER A 85 4.39 15.21 -3.12
C SER A 85 3.62 13.95 -3.52
N LEU A 86 3.09 13.19 -2.56
CA LEU A 86 2.28 12.00 -2.84
C LEU A 86 0.95 12.36 -3.53
N VAL A 87 0.25 13.37 -3.02
CA VAL A 87 -1.02 13.84 -3.61
C VAL A 87 -0.81 14.40 -5.01
N ASN A 88 0.26 15.18 -5.23
CA ASN A 88 0.57 15.72 -6.56
C ASN A 88 0.94 14.62 -7.58
N GLN A 89 1.56 13.53 -7.11
CA GLN A 89 1.97 12.42 -7.98
C GLN A 89 0.83 11.43 -8.27
N PHE A 90 -0.04 11.18 -7.29
CA PHE A 90 -0.97 10.05 -7.32
C PHE A 90 -2.42 10.40 -6.96
N GLY A 91 -2.65 11.54 -6.31
CA GLY A 91 -3.95 11.87 -5.70
C GLY A 91 -5.09 11.98 -6.71
N SER A 92 -4.85 12.51 -7.91
CA SER A 92 -5.87 12.62 -8.97
C SER A 92 -6.35 11.25 -9.47
N PHE A 93 -5.40 10.34 -9.74
CA PHE A 93 -5.70 9.01 -10.27
C PHE A 93 -6.32 8.09 -9.21
N TYR A 94 -5.76 8.09 -8.00
CA TYR A 94 -6.18 7.20 -6.92
C TYR A 94 -7.27 7.81 -6.01
N ARG A 95 -7.75 9.02 -6.34
CA ARG A 95 -8.85 9.73 -5.65
C ARG A 95 -8.63 9.88 -4.14
N PHE A 96 -7.45 10.35 -3.73
CA PHE A 96 -7.16 10.73 -2.34
C PHE A 96 -6.52 12.12 -2.28
N GLY A 97 -6.73 12.81 -1.16
CA GLY A 97 -6.26 14.17 -0.91
C GLY A 97 -5.36 14.29 0.31
N LEU A 98 -4.92 15.53 0.57
CA LEU A 98 -4.06 15.82 1.71
C LEU A 98 -4.78 15.62 3.06
N THR A 99 -6.09 15.86 3.08
CA THR A 99 -6.97 15.65 4.25
C THR A 99 -7.06 14.19 4.67
N ASP A 100 -6.77 13.26 3.77
CA ASP A 100 -6.79 11.81 4.05
C ASP A 100 -5.45 11.36 4.65
N LEU A 101 -4.35 11.96 4.20
CA LEU A 101 -2.99 11.57 4.61
C LEU A 101 -2.57 12.20 5.94
N LEU A 102 -2.78 13.51 6.12
CA LEU A 102 -2.21 14.23 7.27
C LEU A 102 -2.68 13.73 8.64
N PRO A 103 -3.96 13.34 8.84
CA PRO A 103 -4.41 12.74 10.11
C PRO A 103 -3.62 11.51 10.56
N LEU A 104 -3.01 10.80 9.61
CA LEU A 104 -2.28 9.56 9.88
C LEU A 104 -0.81 9.79 10.28
N VAL A 105 -0.22 10.93 9.90
CA VAL A 105 1.24 11.17 10.04
C VAL A 105 1.60 12.46 10.75
N LEU A 106 0.70 13.44 10.81
CA LEU A 106 0.89 14.70 11.53
C LEU A 106 0.24 14.62 12.92
N ASP A 107 0.68 13.62 13.68
CA ASP A 107 0.14 13.23 15.00
C ASP A 107 0.83 13.94 16.18
N ASP A 108 1.72 14.88 15.89
CA ASP A 108 2.48 15.60 16.89
C ASP A 108 1.72 16.85 17.39
N ASP A 109 1.42 16.88 18.70
CA ASP A 109 0.74 17.99 19.35
C ASP A 109 1.67 19.10 19.89
N GLY A 110 2.98 18.97 19.66
CA GLY A 110 3.98 19.91 20.17
C GLY A 110 4.10 19.88 21.70
N ARG A 111 3.70 18.78 22.34
CA ARG A 111 3.87 18.57 23.79
C ARG A 111 5.02 17.61 24.06
N VAL A 112 5.60 17.71 25.26
CA VAL A 112 6.53 16.71 25.78
C VAL A 112 5.73 15.44 26.09
N PRO A 113 6.19 14.23 25.71
CA PRO A 113 5.39 13.02 25.86
C PRO A 113 5.12 12.74 27.34
N LEU A 114 3.86 12.93 27.75
CA LEU A 114 3.33 12.53 29.07
C LEU A 114 2.84 11.07 29.07
N SER A 115 2.75 10.46 27.88
CA SER A 115 2.18 9.14 27.63
C SER A 115 3.21 8.17 27.05
N SER A 116 2.90 6.87 27.11
CA SER A 116 3.64 5.80 26.41
C SER A 116 3.60 5.93 24.87
N TYR A 117 2.68 6.73 24.33
CA TYR A 117 2.59 7.03 22.91
C TYR A 117 3.71 7.99 22.47
N ALA A 118 4.46 7.61 21.43
CA ALA A 118 5.47 8.46 20.79
C ALA A 118 5.03 8.81 19.37
N SER A 119 4.91 10.12 19.09
CA SER A 119 4.50 10.62 17.78
C SER A 119 5.50 10.24 16.67
N LEU A 120 5.09 10.28 15.41
CA LEU A 120 5.98 10.00 14.28
C LEU A 120 7.21 10.92 14.32
N SER A 121 7.02 12.21 14.61
CA SER A 121 8.10 13.18 14.75
C SER A 121 9.10 12.82 15.85
N GLN A 122 8.63 12.28 16.98
CA GLN A 122 9.50 11.80 18.06
C GLN A 122 10.24 10.51 17.67
N GLN A 123 9.58 9.60 16.96
CA GLN A 123 10.21 8.38 16.45
C GLN A 123 11.31 8.70 15.44
N ILE A 124 11.08 9.66 14.55
CA ILE A 124 12.07 10.17 13.60
C ILE A 124 13.32 10.67 14.35
N LEU A 125 13.15 11.53 15.37
CA LEU A 125 14.29 12.06 16.14
C LEU A 125 15.05 10.99 16.90
N LYS A 126 14.35 10.01 17.50
CA LYS A 126 15.00 8.93 18.25
C LYS A 126 15.79 7.97 17.37
N THR A 127 15.37 7.78 16.13
CA THR A 127 15.96 6.78 15.22
C THR A 127 17.01 7.36 14.28
N PHE A 128 17.01 8.68 14.07
CA PHE A 128 18.00 9.33 13.22
C PHE A 128 19.39 9.34 13.87
N LYS A 129 20.41 9.02 13.07
CA LYS A 129 21.82 9.13 13.47
C LYS A 129 22.52 10.19 12.60
N PRO A 130 23.02 11.28 13.19
CA PRO A 130 23.77 12.29 12.44
C PRO A 130 25.01 11.63 11.80
N GLY A 131 25.20 11.84 10.50
CA GLY A 131 26.28 11.23 9.70
C GLY A 131 25.87 10.07 8.79
N SER A 132 24.65 9.54 8.91
CA SER A 132 24.15 8.45 8.04
C SER A 132 23.47 8.91 6.74
N GLY A 133 23.25 10.21 6.58
CA GLY A 133 22.62 10.83 5.42
C GLY A 133 21.90 12.14 5.78
N SER A 134 21.24 12.74 4.79
CA SER A 134 20.45 13.96 4.98
C SER A 134 19.18 13.67 5.80
N PHE A 135 18.89 14.54 6.78
CA PHE A 135 17.75 14.40 7.69
C PHE A 135 16.42 14.43 6.95
N SER A 136 16.29 15.29 5.94
CA SER A 136 15.09 15.38 5.09
C SER A 136 14.76 14.07 4.38
N HIS A 137 15.80 13.37 3.89
CA HIS A 137 15.64 12.06 3.26
C HIS A 137 15.21 11.00 4.27
N TRP A 138 15.75 11.04 5.48
CA TRP A 138 15.35 10.15 6.58
C TRP A 138 13.88 10.33 6.95
N ILE A 139 13.43 11.58 7.12
CA ILE A 139 12.02 11.92 7.37
C ILE A 139 11.14 11.40 6.24
N THR A 140 11.47 11.73 4.99
CA THR A 140 10.71 11.32 3.81
C THR A 140 10.58 9.79 3.74
N ARG A 141 11.66 9.06 4.03
CA ARG A 141 11.67 7.60 4.09
C ARG A 141 10.73 7.07 5.17
N LEU A 142 10.79 7.61 6.39
CA LEU A 142 9.94 7.15 7.49
C LEU A 142 8.46 7.45 7.26
N VAL A 143 8.13 8.63 6.70
CA VAL A 143 6.75 8.97 6.32
C VAL A 143 6.21 8.00 5.28
N ARG A 144 6.99 7.73 4.21
CA ARG A 144 6.60 6.76 3.17
C ARG A 144 6.52 5.31 3.68
N GLN A 145 7.22 4.99 4.78
CA GLN A 145 7.16 3.67 5.42
C GLN A 145 6.09 3.59 6.52
N HIS A 146 5.38 4.68 6.80
CA HIS A 146 4.37 4.70 7.85
C HIS A 146 3.25 3.69 7.56
N ARG A 147 2.92 2.86 8.55
CA ARG A 147 2.02 1.72 8.38
C ARG A 147 0.61 2.15 7.97
N GLU A 148 0.03 3.10 8.71
CA GLU A 148 -1.34 3.55 8.48
C GLU A 148 -1.45 4.30 7.14
N LEU A 149 -0.42 5.07 6.78
CA LEU A 149 -0.36 5.75 5.49
C LEU A 149 -0.35 4.72 4.36
N ASN A 150 0.52 3.70 4.45
CA ASN A 150 0.56 2.64 3.44
C ASN A 150 -0.72 1.81 3.38
N HIS A 151 -1.40 1.62 4.50
CA HIS A 151 -2.71 0.96 4.53
C HIS A 151 -3.74 1.75 3.74
N LEU A 152 -3.87 3.06 4.00
CA LEU A 152 -4.79 3.92 3.24
C LEU A 152 -4.43 3.93 1.75
N LEU A 153 -3.16 4.09 1.40
CA LEU A 153 -2.74 4.06 0.00
C LEU A 153 -3.12 2.73 -0.68
N LEU A 154 -2.97 1.61 0.02
CA LEU A 154 -3.39 0.29 -0.46
C LEU A 154 -4.90 0.17 -0.65
N GLU A 155 -5.72 0.77 0.24
CA GLU A 155 -7.19 0.81 0.09
C GLU A 155 -7.60 1.55 -1.19
N HIS A 156 -6.87 2.61 -1.54
CA HIS A 156 -7.03 3.32 -2.81
C HIS A 156 -6.42 2.58 -4.01
N GLY A 157 -5.74 1.45 -3.80
CA GLY A 157 -5.09 0.65 -4.86
C GLY A 157 -3.68 1.13 -5.24
N LEU A 158 -3.09 2.08 -4.49
CA LEU A 158 -1.72 2.52 -4.70
C LEU A 158 -0.75 1.64 -3.91
N TYR A 159 0.15 0.97 -4.62
CA TYR A 159 1.27 0.25 -4.02
C TYR A 159 2.60 0.88 -4.42
N LEU A 160 3.24 1.57 -3.47
CA LEU A 160 4.44 2.40 -3.70
C LEU A 160 5.73 1.63 -4.10
N ILE A 161 5.68 0.30 -4.17
CA ILE A 161 6.84 -0.50 -4.62
C ILE A 161 6.92 -0.45 -6.15
N SER A 162 8.12 -0.14 -6.68
CA SER A 162 8.36 -0.10 -8.12
C SER A 162 8.15 -1.47 -8.76
N ASP A 163 7.78 -1.47 -10.04
CA ASP A 163 7.60 -2.71 -10.82
C ASP A 163 8.81 -3.62 -10.73
N TRP A 164 10.01 -3.04 -10.87
CA TRP A 164 11.29 -3.74 -10.81
C TRP A 164 11.57 -4.34 -9.43
N ALA A 165 11.22 -3.65 -8.35
CA ALA A 165 11.34 -4.20 -7.00
C ALA A 165 10.33 -5.33 -6.76
N ILE A 166 9.11 -5.23 -7.30
CA ILE A 166 8.12 -6.31 -7.26
C ILE A 166 8.66 -7.57 -7.97
N LEU A 167 9.27 -7.41 -9.15
CA LEU A 167 9.88 -8.49 -9.92
C LEU A 167 11.06 -9.12 -9.15
N ASN A 168 11.96 -8.29 -8.60
CA ASN A 168 13.13 -8.75 -7.84
C ASN A 168 12.75 -9.51 -6.56
N ASP A 169 11.71 -9.06 -5.85
CA ASP A 169 11.24 -9.65 -4.60
C ASP A 169 10.40 -10.93 -4.80
N THR A 170 10.05 -11.27 -6.05
CA THR A 170 9.18 -12.42 -6.34
C THR A 170 10.02 -13.63 -6.73
N PRO A 171 10.09 -14.68 -5.88
CA PRO A 171 10.76 -15.92 -6.27
C PRO A 171 9.94 -16.67 -7.32
N ILE A 172 10.62 -17.45 -8.17
CA ILE A 172 10.02 -18.13 -9.33
C ILE A 172 8.90 -19.09 -8.89
N ASP A 173 9.08 -19.81 -7.78
CA ASP A 173 8.05 -20.70 -7.23
C ASP A 173 6.78 -19.95 -6.83
N ARG A 174 6.94 -18.74 -6.31
CA ARG A 174 5.80 -17.90 -5.91
C ARG A 174 5.12 -17.30 -7.13
N LEU A 175 5.89 -16.90 -8.15
CA LEU A 175 5.33 -16.47 -9.43
C LEU A 175 4.44 -17.58 -10.02
N ARG A 176 4.95 -18.81 -10.10
CA ARG A 176 4.22 -19.97 -10.62
C ARG A 176 2.89 -20.19 -9.88
N ARG A 177 2.90 -20.12 -8.55
CA ARG A 177 1.68 -20.24 -7.73
C ARG A 177 0.70 -19.11 -8.01
N ILE A 178 1.17 -17.86 -8.04
CA ILE A 178 0.30 -16.70 -8.28
C ILE A 178 -0.36 -16.79 -9.67
N LEU A 179 0.41 -17.07 -10.72
CA LEU A 179 -0.12 -17.14 -12.08
C LEU A 179 -1.11 -18.31 -12.26
N ASN A 180 -0.88 -19.43 -11.57
CA ASN A 180 -1.77 -20.59 -11.61
C ASN A 180 -3.05 -20.39 -10.77
N GLU A 181 -2.91 -19.98 -9.50
CA GLU A 181 -4.01 -19.93 -8.53
C GLU A 181 -4.87 -18.68 -8.69
N PHE A 182 -4.27 -17.52 -9.00
CA PHE A 182 -4.98 -16.25 -9.05
C PHE A 182 -5.37 -15.82 -10.47
N PHE A 183 -4.52 -16.08 -11.47
CA PHE A 183 -4.79 -15.70 -12.85
C PHE A 183 -5.26 -16.85 -13.75
N SER A 184 -5.17 -18.11 -13.29
CA SER A 184 -5.57 -19.30 -14.04
C SER A 184 -5.01 -19.37 -15.46
N LEU A 185 -3.75 -18.94 -15.62
CA LEU A 185 -3.04 -18.93 -16.91
C LEU A 185 -2.70 -20.34 -17.38
N ALA A 186 -2.49 -20.51 -18.69
CA ALA A 186 -2.11 -21.80 -19.24
C ALA A 186 -0.70 -22.20 -18.78
N PRO A 187 -0.40 -23.52 -18.58
CA PRO A 187 0.92 -23.96 -18.13
C PRO A 187 2.08 -23.44 -18.99
N ALA A 188 1.89 -23.38 -20.31
CA ALA A 188 2.88 -22.85 -21.24
C ALA A 188 3.17 -21.36 -21.02
N GLU A 189 2.15 -20.55 -20.75
CA GLU A 189 2.30 -19.12 -20.44
C GLU A 189 3.00 -18.90 -19.11
N ILE A 190 2.74 -19.77 -18.13
CA ILE A 190 3.40 -19.73 -16.82
C ILE A 190 4.89 -20.06 -16.96
N GLU A 191 5.26 -21.06 -17.78
CA GLU A 191 6.66 -21.38 -18.04
C GLU A 191 7.37 -20.26 -18.80
N GLN A 192 6.73 -19.66 -19.80
CA GLN A 192 7.25 -18.48 -20.49
C GLN A 192 7.50 -17.32 -19.52
N ALA A 193 6.55 -17.03 -18.62
CA ALA A 193 6.69 -15.99 -17.60
C ALA A 193 7.82 -16.30 -16.59
N CYS A 194 8.00 -17.57 -16.22
CA CYS A 194 9.13 -18.01 -15.39
C CYS A 194 10.47 -17.74 -16.09
N HIS A 195 10.61 -18.16 -17.36
CA HIS A 195 11.83 -17.93 -18.14
C HIS A 195 12.11 -16.44 -18.40
N LEU A 196 11.07 -15.64 -18.56
CA LEU A 196 11.16 -14.18 -18.67
C LEU A 196 11.79 -13.58 -17.40
N LEU A 197 11.28 -13.96 -16.23
CA LEU A 197 11.77 -13.47 -14.94
C LEU A 197 13.19 -13.98 -14.64
N GLU A 198 13.51 -15.22 -14.98
CA GLU A 198 14.86 -15.79 -14.85
C GLU A 198 15.88 -15.01 -15.68
N SER A 199 15.56 -14.74 -16.94
CA SER A 199 16.42 -13.99 -17.85
C SER A 199 16.66 -12.57 -17.35
N TYR A 200 15.61 -11.91 -16.85
CA TYR A 200 15.71 -10.59 -16.22
C TYR A 200 16.59 -10.63 -14.95
N ARG A 201 16.32 -11.53 -14.00
CA ARG A 201 17.06 -11.59 -12.73
C ARG A 201 18.53 -11.92 -12.92
N ALA A 202 18.88 -12.76 -13.89
CA ALA A 202 20.26 -13.16 -14.17
C ALA A 202 21.14 -11.99 -14.61
N ILE A 203 20.58 -10.99 -15.29
CA ILE A 203 21.32 -9.84 -15.83
C ILE A 203 21.17 -8.61 -14.94
N TYR A 204 19.97 -8.38 -14.42
CA TYR A 204 19.66 -7.20 -13.62
C TYR A 204 20.28 -7.23 -12.22
N LEU A 205 20.22 -8.37 -11.52
CA LEU A 205 20.70 -8.44 -10.13
C LEU A 205 22.21 -8.21 -9.99
N PRO A 206 23.10 -8.82 -10.80
CA PRO A 206 24.55 -8.61 -10.66
C PRO A 206 24.94 -7.15 -10.84
N GLU A 207 24.34 -6.46 -11.80
CA GLU A 207 24.68 -5.07 -12.16
C GLU A 207 24.08 -4.05 -11.19
N HIS A 208 22.99 -4.39 -10.49
CA HIS A 208 22.35 -3.51 -9.52
C HIS A 208 22.64 -3.85 -8.06
N THR A 209 23.59 -4.75 -7.77
CA THR A 209 24.01 -5.11 -6.40
C THR A 209 24.43 -3.90 -5.54
N HIS A 210 24.85 -2.80 -6.17
CA HIS A 210 25.28 -1.57 -5.50
C HIS A 210 24.25 -0.42 -5.56
N SER A 211 23.16 -0.56 -6.33
CA SER A 211 22.13 0.47 -6.43
C SER A 211 21.02 0.25 -5.40
N ARG A 212 20.71 1.28 -4.61
CA ARG A 212 19.56 1.26 -3.68
C ARG A 212 18.21 1.51 -4.36
N GLN A 213 18.22 1.87 -5.64
CA GLN A 213 17.01 2.13 -6.43
C GLN A 213 16.94 1.14 -7.59
N CYS A 214 15.84 0.40 -7.67
CA CYS A 214 15.54 -0.47 -8.81
C CYS A 214 15.06 0.41 -9.97
N GLN A 215 16.00 0.82 -10.82
CA GLN A 215 15.77 1.60 -12.05
C GLN A 215 15.30 0.69 -13.20
N PRO A 216 14.62 1.22 -14.22
CA PRO A 216 14.29 0.43 -15.41
C PRO A 216 15.56 -0.11 -16.08
N PRO A 217 15.51 -1.32 -16.65
CA PRO A 217 16.64 -1.91 -17.35
C PRO A 217 17.04 -1.07 -18.57
N THR A 218 18.34 -0.93 -18.82
CA THR A 218 18.87 -0.22 -20.00
C THR A 218 18.68 -1.03 -21.28
N GLU A 219 18.74 -0.36 -22.43
CA GLU A 219 18.58 -1.01 -23.74
C GLU A 219 19.58 -2.16 -23.96
N ASP A 220 20.83 -1.98 -23.54
CA ASP A 220 21.88 -3.02 -23.57
C ASP A 220 21.57 -4.20 -22.64
N GLN A 221 20.90 -3.96 -21.51
CA GLN A 221 20.45 -5.03 -20.62
C GLN A 221 19.29 -5.81 -21.26
N LEU A 222 18.34 -5.10 -21.88
CA LEU A 222 17.20 -5.72 -22.56
C LEU A 222 17.63 -6.61 -23.72
N GLN A 223 18.63 -6.20 -24.50
CA GLN A 223 19.21 -7.03 -25.57
C GLN A 223 19.78 -8.34 -25.02
N ARG A 224 20.62 -8.25 -23.97
CA ARG A 224 21.20 -9.43 -23.31
C ARG A 224 20.13 -10.34 -22.70
N MET A 225 19.06 -9.76 -22.16
CA MET A 225 17.93 -10.51 -21.61
C MET A 225 17.15 -11.24 -22.71
N SER A 226 16.90 -10.59 -23.84
CA SER A 226 16.24 -11.22 -24.99
C SER A 226 17.07 -12.35 -25.59
N ASP A 227 18.39 -12.19 -25.68
CA ASP A 227 19.29 -13.23 -26.21
C ASP A 227 19.29 -14.46 -25.29
N ARG A 228 19.34 -14.24 -23.97
CA ARG A 228 19.27 -15.31 -22.98
C ARG A 228 17.92 -16.03 -23.02
N PHE A 229 16.82 -15.28 -23.15
CA PHE A 229 15.49 -15.86 -23.26
C PHE A 229 15.35 -16.73 -24.52
N GLN A 230 15.91 -16.28 -25.65
CA GLN A 230 15.91 -17.03 -26.90
C GLN A 230 16.69 -18.35 -26.77
N GLN A 231 17.80 -18.37 -26.02
CA GLN A 231 18.55 -19.60 -25.75
C GLN A 231 17.76 -20.62 -24.92
N GLN A 232 16.81 -20.17 -24.10
CA GLN A 232 16.03 -21.04 -23.21
C GLN A 232 14.73 -21.55 -23.86
N THR A 233 14.11 -20.76 -24.73
CA THR A 233 12.75 -21.02 -25.24
C THR A 233 12.66 -21.16 -26.75
N GLU A 234 13.80 -21.06 -27.45
CA GLU A 234 13.91 -21.03 -28.93
C GLU A 234 13.08 -19.92 -29.61
N THR A 235 12.45 -19.04 -28.82
CA THR A 235 11.56 -17.99 -29.28
C THR A 235 12.29 -16.65 -29.25
N ARG A 236 12.35 -15.98 -30.41
CA ARG A 236 13.00 -14.67 -30.52
C ARG A 236 12.00 -13.56 -30.18
N ILE A 237 12.31 -12.80 -29.13
CA ILE A 237 11.52 -11.63 -28.70
C ILE A 237 12.35 -10.37 -28.94
N ARG A 238 11.73 -9.28 -29.42
CA ARG A 238 12.42 -7.99 -29.57
C ARG A 238 12.60 -7.34 -28.18
N PRO A 239 13.67 -6.56 -27.94
CA PRO A 239 13.91 -5.91 -26.64
C PRO A 239 12.72 -5.08 -26.13
N ASP A 240 12.04 -4.32 -27.00
CA ASP A 240 10.87 -3.52 -26.62
C ASP A 240 9.70 -4.39 -26.14
N THR A 241 9.41 -5.47 -26.87
CA THR A 241 8.38 -6.44 -26.46
C THR A 241 8.74 -7.15 -25.17
N PHE A 242 10.04 -7.39 -24.91
CA PHE A 242 10.51 -8.00 -23.67
C PHE A 242 10.23 -7.08 -22.46
N LEU A 243 10.50 -5.77 -22.60
CA LEU A 243 10.17 -4.78 -21.58
C LEU A 243 8.66 -4.71 -21.33
N ASN A 244 7.84 -4.69 -22.38
CA ASN A 244 6.38 -4.70 -22.24
C ASN A 244 5.86 -5.95 -21.50
N TYR A 245 6.45 -7.12 -21.75
CA TYR A 245 6.12 -8.34 -21.01
C TYR A 245 6.56 -8.29 -19.55
N LEU A 246 7.71 -7.68 -19.23
CA LEU A 246 8.11 -7.48 -17.84
C LEU A 246 7.20 -6.51 -17.11
N GLU A 247 6.81 -5.42 -17.75
CA GLU A 247 5.87 -4.45 -17.18
C GLU A 247 4.48 -5.06 -16.98
N SER A 248 3.98 -5.85 -17.93
CA SER A 248 2.68 -6.53 -17.78
C SER A 248 2.72 -7.55 -16.64
N LEU A 249 3.80 -8.32 -16.51
CA LEU A 249 4.02 -9.24 -15.40
C LEU A 249 4.10 -8.51 -14.06
N ALA A 250 4.80 -7.38 -14.00
CA ALA A 250 4.88 -6.56 -12.79
C ALA A 250 3.51 -5.97 -12.39
N LYS A 251 2.71 -5.52 -13.36
CA LYS A 251 1.32 -5.07 -13.13
C LYS A 251 0.44 -6.20 -12.58
N GLN A 252 0.53 -7.40 -13.15
CA GLN A 252 -0.20 -8.58 -12.64
C GLN A 252 0.22 -8.91 -11.19
N LEU A 253 1.52 -8.94 -10.91
CA LEU A 253 2.01 -9.18 -9.54
C LEU A 253 1.58 -8.07 -8.56
N ARG A 254 1.56 -6.81 -9.00
CA ARG A 254 1.04 -5.69 -8.21
C ARG A 254 -0.44 -5.89 -7.91
N GLN A 255 -1.24 -6.26 -8.91
CA GLN A 255 -2.67 -6.51 -8.75
C GLN A 255 -2.94 -7.62 -7.74
N HIS A 256 -2.21 -8.73 -7.82
CA HIS A 256 -2.30 -9.81 -6.84
C HIS A 256 -1.89 -9.32 -5.43
N ARG A 257 -0.79 -8.58 -5.29
CA ARG A 257 -0.33 -8.08 -3.98
C ARG A 257 -1.31 -7.09 -3.34
N ILE A 258 -1.96 -6.25 -4.13
CA ILE A 258 -3.02 -5.36 -3.65
C ILE A 258 -4.19 -6.23 -3.18
N THR A 259 -4.72 -7.09 -4.04
CA THR A 259 -5.87 -7.96 -3.75
C THR A 259 -5.67 -8.84 -2.52
N ALA A 260 -4.48 -9.45 -2.38
CA ALA A 260 -4.14 -10.28 -1.24
C ALA A 260 -4.04 -9.50 0.08
N ARG A 261 -3.76 -8.19 0.03
CA ARG A 261 -3.64 -7.32 1.22
C ARG A 261 -4.93 -6.60 1.58
N THR A 262 -5.73 -6.19 0.60
CA THR A 262 -7.03 -5.54 0.83
C THR A 262 -8.17 -6.55 0.97
N GLY A 263 -7.98 -7.81 0.54
CA GLY A 263 -9.02 -8.84 0.55
C GLY A 263 -10.17 -8.57 -0.43
N ARG A 264 -10.02 -7.58 -1.32
CA ARG A 264 -11.02 -7.19 -2.32
C ARG A 264 -10.41 -7.38 -3.71
N PRO A 265 -11.09 -8.10 -4.63
CA PRO A 265 -10.68 -8.11 -6.02
C PRO A 265 -10.75 -6.68 -6.59
N PRO A 266 -9.95 -6.36 -7.62
CA PRO A 266 -10.00 -5.04 -8.25
C PRO A 266 -11.42 -4.71 -8.69
N THR A 267 -12.02 -3.71 -8.07
CA THR A 267 -13.14 -3.00 -8.68
C THR A 267 -12.55 -2.09 -9.73
N GLN A 268 -12.64 -2.50 -11.00
CA GLN A 268 -12.51 -1.54 -12.09
C GLN A 268 -13.60 -0.48 -11.90
N PRO A 269 -13.27 0.82 -11.89
CA PRO A 269 -14.27 1.87 -11.95
C PRO A 269 -15.09 1.65 -13.22
N ILE A 270 -16.41 1.53 -13.11
CA ILE A 270 -17.32 1.38 -14.24
C ILE A 270 -17.28 2.62 -15.17
N GLU A 271 -16.68 3.72 -14.71
CA GLU A 271 -16.72 5.03 -15.35
C GLU A 271 -15.55 5.32 -16.32
N ASP A 272 -14.48 4.51 -16.34
CA ASP A 272 -13.33 4.71 -17.24
C ASP A 272 -13.33 3.74 -18.45
N SER A 273 -14.47 3.12 -18.74
CA SER A 273 -14.74 2.68 -20.11
C SER A 273 -15.04 3.94 -20.92
N GLU A 274 -13.98 4.62 -21.38
CA GLU A 274 -14.07 5.36 -22.62
C GLU A 274 -14.83 4.47 -23.58
N ALA A 275 -15.89 5.03 -24.16
CA ALA A 275 -16.66 4.40 -25.21
C ALA A 275 -15.68 3.93 -26.30
N GLN A 276 -15.22 2.69 -26.20
CA GLN A 276 -14.91 1.92 -27.39
C GLN A 276 -16.24 1.82 -28.09
N GLU A 277 -16.43 2.71 -29.07
CA GLU A 277 -17.18 2.43 -30.27
C GLU A 277 -16.79 1.01 -30.68
N TYR A 278 -17.60 0.05 -30.24
CA TYR A 278 -17.62 -1.26 -30.86
C TYR A 278 -17.80 -0.99 -32.35
N PRO A 279 -16.92 -1.51 -33.22
CA PRO A 279 -17.25 -1.59 -34.63
C PRO A 279 -18.59 -2.31 -34.67
N THR A 280 -19.62 -1.60 -35.13
CA THR A 280 -20.89 -2.20 -35.49
C THR A 280 -20.62 -3.04 -36.73
N GLU A 281 -19.96 -4.18 -36.55
CA GLU A 281 -19.93 -5.23 -37.54
C GLU A 281 -21.32 -5.85 -37.53
N ASN A 282 -22.08 -5.44 -38.53
CA ASN A 282 -23.26 -6.07 -39.06
C ASN A 282 -23.23 -7.60 -38.85
N GLN A 283 -23.94 -8.08 -37.83
CA GLN A 283 -24.49 -9.43 -37.82
C GLN A 283 -25.97 -9.34 -37.49
N ASP A 284 -26.75 -9.23 -38.56
CA ASP A 284 -28.11 -9.73 -38.62
C ASP A 284 -28.08 -11.23 -38.26
N GLU A 285 -28.23 -11.56 -36.99
CA GLU A 285 -28.91 -12.79 -36.57
C GLU A 285 -29.88 -12.43 -35.45
N SER A 286 -31.15 -12.28 -35.83
CA SER A 286 -32.27 -12.07 -34.94
C SER A 286 -32.33 -13.19 -33.89
N CYS A 287 -31.87 -12.92 -32.67
CA CYS A 287 -32.19 -13.77 -31.54
C CYS A 287 -33.66 -13.55 -31.21
N ASP A 288 -34.50 -14.54 -31.51
CA ASP A 288 -35.93 -14.51 -31.25
C ASP A 288 -36.18 -14.18 -29.76
N PRO A 289 -36.93 -13.12 -29.42
CA PRO A 289 -37.25 -12.73 -28.03
C PRO A 289 -37.96 -13.85 -27.23
N ALA A 290 -38.44 -14.90 -27.91
CA ALA A 290 -38.90 -16.12 -27.26
C ALA A 290 -37.76 -16.89 -26.56
N THR A 291 -36.54 -16.88 -27.10
CA THR A 291 -35.37 -17.64 -26.61
C THR A 291 -34.80 -17.05 -25.32
N GLU A 292 -34.72 -15.72 -25.25
CA GLU A 292 -34.26 -14.98 -24.07
C GLU A 292 -35.23 -15.14 -22.88
N ASN A 293 -36.54 -15.08 -23.16
CA ASN A 293 -37.57 -15.40 -22.17
C ASN A 293 -37.53 -16.87 -21.73
N GLN A 294 -37.21 -17.81 -22.63
CA GLN A 294 -37.09 -19.21 -22.28
C GLN A 294 -35.92 -19.48 -21.34
N PHE A 295 -34.80 -18.77 -21.51
CA PHE A 295 -33.66 -18.83 -20.59
C PHE A 295 -34.03 -18.30 -19.20
N LEU A 296 -34.67 -17.13 -19.12
CA LEU A 296 -35.08 -16.53 -17.84
C LEU A 296 -36.08 -17.41 -17.08
N VAL A 297 -37.01 -18.06 -17.79
CA VAL A 297 -37.96 -19.01 -17.18
C VAL A 297 -37.23 -20.24 -16.64
N LYS A 298 -36.30 -20.82 -17.41
CA LYS A 298 -35.50 -21.98 -16.96
C LYS A 298 -34.63 -21.62 -15.75
N TYR A 299 -33.98 -20.46 -15.79
CA TYR A 299 -33.15 -19.98 -14.68
C TYR A 299 -33.97 -19.80 -13.40
N ARG A 300 -35.14 -19.17 -13.49
CA ARG A 300 -36.04 -18.97 -12.34
C ARG A 300 -36.50 -20.31 -11.74
N GLN A 301 -36.84 -21.29 -12.57
CA GLN A 301 -37.24 -22.63 -12.10
C GLN A 301 -36.10 -23.35 -11.36
N VAL A 302 -34.88 -23.29 -11.90
CA VAL A 302 -33.70 -23.89 -11.24
C VAL A 302 -33.43 -23.19 -9.91
N PHE A 303 -33.51 -21.85 -9.88
CA PHE A 303 -33.30 -21.06 -8.67
C PHE A 303 -34.32 -21.38 -7.57
N GLU A 304 -35.61 -21.41 -7.92
CA GLU A 304 -36.69 -21.77 -6.97
C GLU A 304 -36.50 -23.19 -6.43
N SER A 305 -36.18 -24.15 -7.30
CA SER A 305 -35.92 -25.54 -6.87
C SER A 305 -34.71 -25.68 -5.94
N ALA A 306 -33.65 -24.90 -6.17
CA ALA A 306 -32.47 -24.90 -5.32
C ALA A 306 -32.76 -24.31 -3.94
N LEU A 307 -33.60 -23.25 -3.89
CA LEU A 307 -34.04 -22.62 -2.66
C LEU A 307 -34.92 -23.56 -1.83
N ASP A 308 -35.89 -24.23 -2.45
CA ASP A 308 -36.77 -25.19 -1.79
C ASP A 308 -35.99 -26.38 -1.23
N ASN A 309 -35.01 -26.91 -1.98
CA ASN A 309 -34.14 -27.98 -1.51
C ASN A 309 -33.29 -27.54 -0.30
N ALA A 310 -32.77 -26.32 -0.32
CA ALA A 310 -32.00 -25.77 0.80
C ALA A 310 -32.88 -25.60 2.05
N LEU A 311 -34.09 -25.06 1.90
CA LEU A 311 -35.05 -24.91 2.99
C LEU A 311 -35.47 -26.28 3.56
N GLN A 312 -35.76 -27.24 2.69
CA GLN A 312 -36.14 -28.59 3.12
C GLN A 312 -35.02 -29.26 3.91
N THR A 313 -33.77 -29.08 3.49
CA THR A 313 -32.59 -29.59 4.17
C THR A 313 -32.46 -29.00 5.58
N VAL A 314 -32.61 -27.68 5.72
CA VAL A 314 -32.55 -26.99 7.02
C VAL A 314 -33.69 -27.42 7.95
N VAL A 315 -34.90 -27.56 7.42
CA VAL A 315 -36.07 -28.01 8.19
C VAL A 315 -35.88 -29.45 8.66
N GLN A 316 -35.41 -30.36 7.79
CA GLN A 316 -35.12 -31.74 8.18
C GLN A 316 -34.04 -31.85 9.24
N ASP A 317 -32.95 -31.10 9.11
CA ASP A 317 -31.87 -31.07 10.11
C ASP A 317 -32.38 -30.57 11.47
N ARG A 318 -33.24 -29.54 11.48
CA ARG A 318 -33.87 -29.05 12.71
C ARG A 318 -34.86 -30.04 13.33
N ILE A 319 -35.68 -30.72 12.53
CA ILE A 319 -36.58 -31.78 13.01
C ILE A 319 -35.78 -32.93 13.60
N GLN A 320 -34.68 -33.33 12.95
CA GLN A 320 -33.83 -34.41 13.43
C GLN A 320 -33.14 -34.05 14.74
N LYS A 321 -32.61 -32.83 14.87
CA LYS A 321 -32.07 -32.31 16.13
C LYS A 321 -33.12 -32.30 17.25
N ALA A 322 -34.35 -31.87 16.96
CA ALA A 322 -35.44 -31.87 17.94
C ALA A 322 -35.87 -33.30 18.36
N LYS A 323 -35.87 -34.27 17.43
CA LYS A 323 -36.12 -35.69 17.75
C LYS A 323 -35.02 -36.28 18.63
N ASN A 324 -33.75 -35.99 18.32
CA ASN A 324 -32.60 -36.45 19.09
C ASN A 324 -32.57 -35.84 20.51
N GLN A 325 -33.02 -34.59 20.66
CA GLN A 325 -33.18 -33.97 21.98
C GLN A 325 -34.33 -34.61 22.78
N ARG A 326 -35.46 -34.95 22.12
CA ARG A 326 -36.57 -35.66 22.77
C ARG A 326 -36.22 -37.08 23.20
N SER A 327 -35.46 -37.83 22.39
CA SER A 327 -35.00 -39.17 22.77
C SER A 327 -33.98 -39.13 23.91
N ALA A 328 -33.08 -38.13 23.94
CA ALA A 328 -32.17 -37.91 25.07
C ALA A 328 -32.92 -37.60 26.38
N ILE A 329 -33.99 -36.81 26.34
CA ILE A 329 -34.84 -36.51 27.50
C ILE A 329 -35.67 -37.73 27.94
N ALA A 330 -36.13 -38.56 26.99
CA ALA A 330 -36.83 -39.81 27.31
C ALA A 330 -35.90 -40.86 27.95
N PHE A 331 -34.66 -40.96 27.47
CA PHE A 331 -33.64 -41.84 28.04
C PHE A 331 -33.26 -41.41 29.47
N SER A 332 -33.13 -40.10 29.74
CA SER A 332 -32.85 -39.60 31.09
C SER A 332 -33.99 -39.89 32.08
N LYS A 333 -35.25 -39.82 31.64
CA LYS A 333 -36.41 -40.20 32.47
C LYS A 333 -36.48 -41.70 32.76
N HIS A 334 -36.07 -42.56 31.82
CA HIS A 334 -36.06 -44.01 32.06
C HIS A 334 -34.98 -44.44 33.05
N CYS A 335 -33.78 -43.82 33.00
CA CYS A 335 -32.74 -44.02 34.01
C CYS A 335 -33.12 -43.47 35.40
N SER A 336 -34.07 -42.52 35.48
CA SER A 336 -34.55 -41.95 36.75
C SER A 336 -35.61 -42.81 37.47
N CYS A 337 -36.22 -43.78 36.78
CA CYS A 337 -37.25 -44.65 37.37
C CYS A 337 -36.70 -45.98 37.93
N PHE A 338 -35.42 -46.31 37.72
CA PHE A 338 -34.80 -47.53 38.25
C PHE A 338 -34.14 -47.36 39.63
N THR A 339 -34.22 -46.18 40.24
CA THR A 339 -33.61 -45.88 41.55
C THR A 339 -34.62 -45.75 42.70
N VAL A 340 -35.82 -46.33 42.57
CA VAL A 340 -36.75 -46.47 43.71
C VAL A 340 -37.43 -47.84 43.66
N SER A 341 -36.77 -48.86 44.21
CA SER A 341 -37.38 -49.97 44.94
C SER A 341 -36.27 -50.67 45.74
N THR A 342 -36.44 -50.57 47.06
CA THR A 342 -35.85 -51.30 48.19
C THR A 342 -35.02 -52.55 47.93
#